data_AF-A0A0F5IBS2-F1
#
_entry.id   AF-A0A0F5IBS2-F1
#
_cell.length_a   1.000
_cell.length_b   1.000
_cell.length_c   1.000
_cell.angle_alpha   90.00
_cell.angle_beta   90.00
_cell.angle_gamma   90.00
#
_symmetry.space_group_name_H-M   'P 1'
#
loop_
_entity.id
_entity.type
_entity.pdbx_description
1 polymer ?
#
loop_
_entity_poly.entity_id
_entity_poly.type
_entity_poly.pdbx_seq_one_letter_code
_entity_poly.pdbx_strand_id
1 'polypeptide(L)'
;MSNRLVKCYGYCGEKHPQSIMQKISGKNYCPPCYEKRKAEEAERQKLNKYIAKIFNMKYPDTALLAQVKRFHDQDGYSYKNIRFTLQYIIEIKKIRLQRNYGILLVGNYHDEMIEYYKNLKKRNKETKERIKKNHARPLAKTVLMFKDGELIKTFKSSREAGKYAVENGICSYGWVGRSLSTGEATKPTRNFPVGGYRFVYEDDKIKL
;
A
#
# COMPACT_ATOMS: atom_id res chain seq x y z
N MET A 1 0.64 30.88 41.27
CA MET A 1 0.41 29.52 40.72
C MET A 1 1.22 28.54 41.55
N SER A 2 0.66 27.39 41.93
CA SER A 2 1.37 26.41 42.77
C SER A 2 2.58 25.82 42.03
N ASN A 3 3.78 26.02 42.56
CA ASN A 3 5.03 25.45 42.06
C ASN A 3 5.27 24.00 42.52
N ARG A 4 4.21 23.32 43.00
CA ARG A 4 4.30 21.95 43.52
C ARG A 4 4.71 21.00 42.40
N LEU A 5 5.84 20.33 42.59
CA LEU A 5 6.29 19.26 41.70
C LEU A 5 5.60 17.94 42.07
N VAL A 6 5.06 17.25 41.07
CA VAL A 6 4.41 15.95 41.24
C VAL A 6 5.04 14.91 40.31
N LYS A 7 5.08 13.66 40.75
CA LYS A 7 5.66 12.55 39.99
C LYS A 7 4.80 12.19 38.77
N CYS A 8 5.45 12.00 37.63
CA CYS A 8 4.88 11.37 36.44
C CYS A 8 4.83 9.85 36.64
N TYR A 9 3.65 9.26 36.46
CA TYR A 9 3.43 7.81 36.48
C TYR A 9 3.55 7.17 35.09
N GLY A 10 4.10 7.90 34.12
CA GLY A 10 4.42 7.43 32.78
C GLY A 10 5.80 6.79 32.70
N TYR A 11 6.38 6.80 31.51
CA TYR A 11 7.65 6.14 31.21
C TYR A 11 8.88 6.90 31.73
N CYS A 12 8.79 8.22 31.96
CA CYS A 12 9.93 9.00 32.44
C CYS A 12 10.15 8.86 33.96
N GLY A 13 9.09 8.71 34.76
CA GLY A 13 9.19 8.65 36.24
C GLY A 13 9.58 9.97 36.92
N GLU A 14 9.88 11.02 36.17
CA GLU A 14 10.35 12.33 36.64
C GLU A 14 9.27 13.15 37.35
N LYS A 15 9.69 14.17 38.10
CA LYS A 15 8.79 15.14 38.72
C LYS A 15 8.65 16.38 37.82
N HIS A 16 7.43 16.87 37.66
CA HIS A 16 7.14 18.07 36.86
C HIS A 16 6.16 19.00 37.60
N PRO A 17 6.07 20.30 37.22
CA PRO A 17 5.09 21.22 37.78
C PRO A 17 3.67 20.69 37.63
N GLN A 18 2.89 20.71 38.71
CA GLN A 18 1.52 20.20 38.72
C GLN A 18 0.64 20.87 37.65
N SER A 19 0.92 22.12 37.28
CA SER A 19 0.18 22.90 36.28
C SER A 19 0.23 22.30 34.87
N ILE A 20 1.29 21.57 34.51
CA ILE A 20 1.45 20.98 33.16
C ILE A 20 1.05 19.51 33.09
N MET A 21 0.62 18.92 34.21
CA MET A 21 0.35 17.50 34.30
C MET A 21 -1.08 17.17 33.86
N GLN A 22 -1.23 16.06 33.15
CA GLN A 22 -2.51 15.51 32.73
C GLN A 22 -2.84 14.26 33.56
N LYS A 23 -4.14 13.96 33.75
CA LYS A 23 -4.58 12.83 34.57
C LYS A 23 -5.19 11.71 33.73
N ILE A 24 -4.78 10.48 34.01
CA ILE A 24 -5.44 9.25 33.53
C ILE A 24 -5.73 8.39 34.76
N SER A 25 -7.00 8.05 34.99
CA SER A 25 -7.44 7.22 36.12
C SER A 25 -6.84 7.68 37.47
N GLY A 26 -6.86 8.99 37.71
CA GLY A 26 -6.35 9.60 38.95
C GLY A 26 -4.83 9.75 39.06
N LYS A 27 -4.03 9.20 38.13
CA LYS A 27 -2.56 9.32 38.12
C LYS A 27 -2.09 10.47 37.23
N ASN A 28 -1.01 11.15 37.62
CA ASN A 28 -0.44 12.29 36.89
C ASN A 28 0.56 11.83 35.82
N TYR A 29 0.52 12.45 34.64
CA TYR A 29 1.41 12.19 33.50
C TYR A 29 1.89 13.52 32.91
N CYS A 30 3.18 13.60 32.61
CA CYS A 30 3.69 14.72 31.79
C CYS A 30 3.10 14.63 30.37
N PRO A 31 2.99 15.74 29.62
CA PRO A 31 2.34 15.73 28.32
C PRO A 31 2.87 14.66 27.34
N PRO A 32 4.20 14.44 27.20
CA PRO A 32 4.71 13.37 26.33
C PRO A 32 4.28 11.97 26.76
N CYS A 33 4.32 11.68 28.07
CA CYS A 33 3.90 10.38 28.60
C CYS A 33 2.40 10.17 28.48
N TYR A 34 1.60 11.23 28.64
CA TYR A 34 0.16 11.18 28.47
C TYR A 34 -0.22 10.78 27.04
N GLU A 35 0.34 11.46 26.04
CA GLU A 35 0.06 11.16 24.63
C GLU A 35 0.52 9.74 24.26
N LYS A 36 1.71 9.33 24.72
CA LYS A 36 2.19 7.96 24.52
C LYS A 36 1.24 6.93 25.14
N ARG A 37 0.76 7.17 26.36
CA ARG A 37 -0.16 6.25 27.05
C ARG A 37 -1.52 6.16 26.35
N LYS A 38 -2.04 7.30 25.88
CA LYS A 38 -3.28 7.38 25.12
C LYS A 38 -3.17 6.63 23.79
N ALA A 39 -2.04 6.76 23.10
CA ALA A 39 -1.76 6.01 21.87
C ALA A 39 -1.66 4.50 22.10
N GLU A 40 -0.96 4.07 23.16
CA GLU A 40 -0.88 2.64 23.52
C GLU A 40 -2.24 2.05 23.88
N GLU A 41 -3.05 2.77 24.66
CA GLU A 41 -4.40 2.32 25.03
C GLU A 41 -5.30 2.20 23.80
N ALA A 42 -5.21 3.14 22.84
CA ALA A 42 -5.93 3.04 21.58
C ALA A 42 -5.50 1.80 20.76
N GLU A 43 -4.21 1.47 20.69
CA GLU A 43 -3.75 0.25 20.01
C GLU A 43 -4.17 -1.02 20.75
N ARG A 44 -4.15 -1.02 22.09
CA ARG A 44 -4.64 -2.14 22.92
C ARG A 44 -6.13 -2.39 22.68
N GLN A 45 -6.95 -1.36 22.62
CA GLN A 45 -8.38 -1.47 22.31
C GLN A 45 -8.61 -2.06 20.91
N LYS A 46 -7.84 -1.61 19.92
CA LYS A 46 -7.91 -2.17 18.55
C LYS A 46 -7.52 -3.65 18.53
N LEU A 47 -6.47 -4.05 19.27
CA LEU A 47 -6.08 -5.44 19.41
C LEU A 47 -7.19 -6.27 20.06
N ASN A 48 -7.73 -5.84 21.20
CA ASN A 48 -8.77 -6.58 21.91
C ASN A 48 -10.04 -6.74 21.05
N LYS A 49 -10.43 -5.70 20.32
CA LYS A 49 -11.55 -5.78 19.37
C LYS A 49 -11.28 -6.78 18.25
N TYR A 50 -10.04 -6.85 17.76
CA TYR A 50 -9.66 -7.81 16.72
C TYR A 50 -9.67 -9.25 17.25
N ILE A 51 -9.08 -9.50 18.42
CA ILE A 51 -9.13 -10.81 19.09
C ILE A 51 -10.57 -11.25 19.32
N ALA A 52 -11.42 -10.36 19.83
CA ALA A 52 -12.83 -10.62 20.05
C ALA A 52 -13.56 -11.06 18.76
N LYS A 53 -13.24 -10.40 17.64
CA LYS A 53 -13.76 -10.76 16.31
C LYS A 53 -13.28 -12.14 15.86
N ILE A 54 -12.01 -12.48 16.05
CA ILE A 54 -11.44 -13.78 15.64
C ILE A 54 -12.15 -14.93 16.33
N PHE A 55 -12.39 -14.81 17.64
CA PHE A 55 -13.00 -15.87 18.44
C PHE A 55 -14.51 -15.72 18.64
N ASN A 56 -15.15 -14.83 17.87
CA ASN A 56 -16.59 -14.55 17.92
C ASN A 56 -17.13 -14.34 19.34
N MET A 57 -16.52 -13.42 20.08
CA MET A 57 -16.86 -13.10 21.46
C MET A 57 -17.05 -11.59 21.66
N LYS A 58 -17.71 -11.19 22.74
CA LYS A 58 -17.93 -9.77 23.07
C LYS A 58 -16.63 -9.06 23.45
N TYR A 59 -15.75 -9.75 24.17
CA TYR A 59 -14.46 -9.24 24.64
C TYR A 59 -13.51 -10.42 24.93
N PRO A 60 -12.18 -10.26 24.80
CA PRO A 60 -11.23 -11.32 25.13
C PRO A 60 -11.36 -11.75 26.60
N ASP A 61 -11.35 -13.06 26.84
CA ASP A 61 -11.35 -13.62 28.18
C ASP A 61 -10.00 -13.43 28.90
N THR A 62 -9.98 -13.77 30.18
CA THR A 62 -8.79 -13.61 31.04
C THR A 62 -7.56 -14.35 30.50
N ALA A 63 -7.74 -15.53 29.88
CA ALA A 63 -6.64 -16.30 29.31
C ALA A 63 -6.02 -15.59 28.10
N LEU A 64 -6.85 -15.06 27.19
CA LEU A 64 -6.39 -14.26 26.06
C LEU A 64 -5.72 -12.96 26.51
N LEU A 65 -6.27 -12.28 27.52
CA LEU A 65 -5.65 -11.08 28.08
C LEU A 65 -4.31 -11.36 28.73
N ALA A 66 -4.16 -12.52 29.39
CA ALA A 66 -2.89 -12.96 29.96
C ALA A 66 -1.84 -13.22 28.87
N GLN A 67 -2.23 -13.83 27.74
CA GLN A 67 -1.33 -14.02 26.60
C GLN A 67 -0.90 -12.68 25.97
N VAL A 68 -1.83 -11.75 25.78
CA VAL A 68 -1.52 -10.38 25.31
C VAL A 68 -0.53 -9.70 26.25
N LYS A 69 -0.77 -9.78 27.56
CA LYS A 69 0.12 -9.21 28.57
C LYS A 69 1.52 -9.85 28.49
N ARG A 70 1.61 -11.17 28.34
CA ARG A 70 2.89 -11.88 28.19
C ARG A 70 3.68 -11.36 26.99
N PHE A 71 3.07 -11.33 25.81
CA PHE A 71 3.71 -10.83 24.60
C PHE A 71 4.15 -9.36 24.73
N HIS A 72 3.37 -8.54 25.42
CA HIS A 72 3.71 -7.13 25.59
C HIS A 72 4.81 -6.90 26.63
N ASP A 73 4.64 -7.45 27.82
CA ASP A 73 5.48 -7.15 28.98
C ASP A 73 6.78 -7.99 28.99
N GLN A 74 6.72 -9.25 28.55
CA GLN A 74 7.87 -10.18 28.59
C GLN A 74 8.60 -10.21 27.25
N ASP A 75 7.86 -10.36 26.15
CA ASP A 75 8.47 -10.47 24.81
C ASP A 75 8.72 -9.10 24.16
N GLY A 76 8.26 -8.01 24.80
CA GLY A 76 8.49 -6.63 24.36
C GLY A 76 7.71 -6.22 23.11
N TYR A 77 6.69 -7.00 22.71
CA TYR A 77 5.92 -6.71 21.50
C TYR A 77 4.95 -5.54 21.73
N SER A 78 4.87 -4.62 20.77
CA SER A 78 3.82 -3.59 20.84
C SER A 78 2.44 -4.21 20.58
N TYR A 79 1.37 -3.67 21.17
CA TYR A 79 -0.01 -4.10 20.88
C TYR A 79 -0.34 -4.07 19.38
N LYS A 80 0.22 -3.08 18.68
CA LYS A 80 0.12 -2.95 17.23
C LYS A 80 0.76 -4.14 16.50
N ASN A 81 1.96 -4.54 16.90
CA ASN A 81 2.66 -5.69 16.31
C ASN A 81 1.92 -6.98 16.60
N ILE A 82 1.44 -7.21 17.83
CA ILE A 82 0.63 -8.40 18.16
C ILE A 82 -0.58 -8.49 17.22
N ARG A 83 -1.30 -7.37 17.00
CA ARG A 83 -2.43 -7.32 16.07
C ARG A 83 -1.99 -7.63 14.63
N PHE A 84 -0.89 -7.04 14.17
CA PHE A 84 -0.38 -7.28 12.81
C PHE A 84 0.09 -8.72 12.61
N THR A 85 0.68 -9.36 13.62
CA THR A 85 1.01 -10.78 13.59
C THR A 85 -0.25 -11.62 13.46
N LEU A 86 -1.33 -11.33 14.21
CA LEU A 86 -2.60 -12.03 14.05
C LEU A 86 -3.19 -11.85 12.65
N GLN A 87 -3.17 -10.62 12.11
CA GLN A 87 -3.59 -10.35 10.73
C GLN A 87 -2.76 -11.14 9.72
N TYR A 88 -1.44 -11.19 9.91
CA TYR A 88 -0.55 -11.96 9.06
C TYR A 88 -0.88 -13.46 9.08
N ILE A 89 -1.04 -14.05 10.28
CA ILE A 89 -1.38 -15.46 10.45
C ILE A 89 -2.71 -15.80 9.74
N ILE A 90 -3.74 -14.98 9.93
CA ILE A 90 -5.09 -15.28 9.44
C ILE A 90 -5.26 -14.91 7.98
N GLU A 91 -4.84 -13.70 7.59
CA GLU A 91 -5.15 -13.12 6.29
C GLU A 91 -4.13 -13.50 5.23
N ILE A 92 -2.86 -13.66 5.61
CA ILE A 92 -1.75 -13.98 4.69
C ILE A 92 -1.43 -15.47 4.72
N LYS A 93 -1.19 -16.04 5.90
CA LYS A 93 -0.89 -17.46 6.07
C LYS A 93 -2.12 -18.37 6.00
N LYS A 94 -3.32 -17.79 6.06
CA LYS A 94 -4.62 -18.52 6.01
C LYS A 94 -4.76 -19.58 7.12
N ILE A 95 -4.09 -19.37 8.25
CA ILE A 95 -4.16 -20.27 9.40
C ILE A 95 -5.38 -19.90 10.26
N ARG A 96 -6.18 -20.89 10.62
CA ARG A 96 -7.30 -20.73 11.56
C ARG A 96 -6.80 -20.95 12.99
N LEU A 97 -7.06 -19.97 13.86
CA LEU A 97 -6.72 -20.09 15.28
C LEU A 97 -7.76 -20.94 16.01
N GLN A 98 -7.27 -21.84 16.86
CA GLN A 98 -8.11 -22.67 17.72
C GLN A 98 -8.29 -22.02 19.09
N ARG A 99 -9.53 -22.00 19.59
CA ARG A 99 -9.88 -21.31 20.84
C ARG A 99 -9.07 -21.79 22.04
N ASN A 100 -8.79 -23.09 22.15
CA ASN A 100 -8.07 -23.68 23.28
C ASN A 100 -6.63 -23.16 23.40
N TYR A 101 -6.00 -22.78 22.29
CA TYR A 101 -4.64 -22.24 22.26
C TYR A 101 -4.61 -20.71 22.22
N GLY A 102 -5.75 -20.05 21.98
CA GLY A 102 -5.83 -18.60 21.88
C GLY A 102 -4.89 -18.04 20.80
N ILE A 103 -4.03 -17.11 21.18
CA ILE A 103 -3.11 -16.39 20.30
C ILE A 103 -1.63 -16.82 20.46
N LEU A 104 -1.36 -18.01 20.99
CA LEU A 104 0.01 -18.49 21.22
C LEU A 104 0.91 -18.46 19.96
N LEU A 105 0.32 -18.67 18.77
CA LEU A 105 1.05 -18.62 17.50
C LEU A 105 1.68 -17.24 17.20
N VAL A 106 1.29 -16.17 17.90
CA VAL A 106 1.93 -14.85 17.72
C VAL A 106 3.45 -14.92 17.91
N GLY A 107 3.94 -15.70 18.89
CA GLY A 107 5.38 -15.83 19.12
C GLY A 107 6.11 -16.41 17.91
N ASN A 108 5.53 -17.44 17.28
CA ASN A 108 6.15 -18.17 16.17
C ASN A 108 6.22 -17.34 14.88
N TYR A 109 5.33 -16.36 14.71
CA TYR A 109 5.16 -15.62 13.45
C TYR A 109 5.50 -14.14 13.56
N HIS A 110 5.89 -13.64 14.73
CA HIS A 110 6.16 -12.20 14.92
C HIS A 110 7.30 -11.71 14.00
N ASP A 111 8.43 -12.42 13.98
CA ASP A 111 9.58 -12.01 13.19
C ASP A 111 9.33 -12.19 11.69
N GLU A 112 8.63 -13.26 11.31
CA GLU A 112 8.21 -13.48 9.93
C GLU A 112 7.26 -12.37 9.44
N MET A 113 6.32 -11.94 10.29
CA MET A 113 5.42 -10.82 10.00
C MET A 113 6.19 -9.52 9.77
N ILE A 114 7.19 -9.23 10.61
CA ILE A 114 8.03 -8.02 10.46
C ILE A 114 8.71 -8.04 9.09
N GLU A 115 9.32 -9.17 8.72
CA GLU A 115 10.03 -9.30 7.46
C GLU A 115 9.09 -9.19 6.26
N TYR A 116 7.89 -9.79 6.36
CA TYR A 116 6.86 -9.66 5.33
C TYR A 116 6.50 -8.19 5.04
N TYR A 117 6.18 -7.40 6.07
CA TYR A 117 5.77 -6.01 5.88
C TYR A 117 6.92 -5.08 5.47
N LYS A 118 8.16 -5.36 5.89
CA LYS A 118 9.36 -4.70 5.37
C LYS A 118 9.49 -4.90 3.86
N ASN A 119 9.41 -6.15 3.40
CA ASN A 119 9.51 -6.50 1.98
C ASN A 119 8.33 -5.97 1.16
N LEU A 120 7.12 -5.96 1.72
CA LEU A 120 5.95 -5.35 1.08
C LEU A 120 6.17 -3.85 0.85
N LYS A 121 6.69 -3.13 1.84
CA LYS A 121 7.00 -1.69 1.72
C LYS A 121 8.05 -1.42 0.65
N LYS A 122 9.10 -2.26 0.59
CA LYS A 122 10.16 -2.17 -0.44
C LYS A 122 9.58 -2.33 -1.85
N ARG A 123 8.84 -3.41 -2.10
CA ARG A 123 8.19 -3.66 -3.41
C ARG A 123 7.22 -2.56 -3.83
N ASN A 124 6.46 -2.01 -2.89
CA ASN A 124 5.55 -0.89 -3.17
C ASN A 124 6.30 0.38 -3.56
N LYS A 125 7.46 0.66 -2.96
CA LYS A 125 8.31 1.79 -3.34
C LYS A 125 8.86 1.61 -4.75
N GLU A 126 9.43 0.45 -5.03
CA GLU A 126 9.96 0.10 -6.36
C GLU A 126 8.89 0.18 -7.45
N THR A 127 7.67 -0.29 -7.16
CA THR A 127 6.54 -0.22 -8.10
C THR A 127 6.14 1.23 -8.38
N LYS A 128 6.06 2.08 -7.35
CA LYS A 128 5.79 3.52 -7.53
C LYS A 128 6.87 4.21 -8.35
N GLU A 129 8.14 3.86 -8.13
CA GLU A 129 9.27 4.41 -8.91
C GLU A 129 9.21 3.97 -10.37
N ARG A 130 8.89 2.70 -10.63
CA ARG A 130 8.65 2.19 -12.00
C ARG A 130 7.50 2.91 -12.70
N ILE A 131 6.39 3.10 -12.00
CA ILE A 131 5.22 3.85 -12.51
C ILE A 131 5.62 5.29 -12.84
N LYS A 132 6.33 5.98 -11.94
CA LYS A 132 6.84 7.34 -12.19
C LYS A 132 7.77 7.39 -13.40
N LYS A 133 8.70 6.45 -13.54
CA LYS A 133 9.61 6.36 -14.69
C LYS A 133 8.83 6.12 -16.00
N ASN A 134 7.79 5.30 -15.95
CA ASN A 134 6.93 5.04 -17.11
C ASN A 134 6.06 6.25 -17.48
N HIS A 135 5.57 7.02 -16.52
CA HIS A 135 4.81 8.26 -16.77
C HIS A 135 5.70 9.48 -17.08
N ALA A 136 6.99 9.45 -16.75
CA ALA A 136 7.97 10.45 -17.15
C ALA A 136 8.39 10.32 -18.63
N ARG A 137 7.99 9.23 -19.31
CA ARG A 137 8.06 9.14 -20.77
C ARG A 137 6.97 10.06 -21.33
N PRO A 138 7.26 11.00 -22.24
CA PRO A 138 6.27 11.98 -22.70
C PRO A 138 5.00 11.27 -23.21
N LEU A 139 3.88 11.57 -22.54
CA LEU A 139 2.57 10.90 -22.69
C LEU A 139 1.82 11.28 -23.98
N ALA A 140 2.40 12.14 -24.81
CA ALA A 140 1.84 12.59 -26.06
C ALA A 140 2.98 12.76 -27.06
N LYS A 141 3.49 11.64 -27.58
CA LYS A 141 4.25 11.70 -28.81
C LYS A 141 3.27 11.86 -29.95
N THR A 142 3.44 12.92 -30.73
CA THR A 142 2.73 13.10 -31.99
C THR A 142 2.87 11.83 -32.82
N VAL A 143 1.75 11.27 -33.29
CA VAL A 143 1.74 10.09 -34.14
C VAL A 143 1.45 10.51 -35.56
N LEU A 144 2.31 10.09 -36.48
CA LEU A 144 2.17 10.29 -37.92
C LEU A 144 1.66 8.98 -38.55
N MET A 145 0.61 9.06 -39.38
CA MET A 145 0.07 7.93 -40.12
C MET A 145 0.39 8.09 -41.60
N PHE A 146 1.06 7.09 -42.15
CA PHE A 146 1.45 7.01 -43.55
C PHE A 146 0.69 5.92 -44.28
N LYS A 147 0.51 6.09 -45.59
CA LYS A 147 0.09 5.05 -46.51
C LYS A 147 0.94 5.17 -47.77
N ASP A 148 1.56 4.06 -48.20
CA ASP A 148 2.40 4.02 -49.40
C ASP A 148 3.51 5.10 -49.43
N GLY A 149 4.00 5.50 -48.26
CA GLY A 149 5.05 6.52 -48.09
C GLY A 149 4.53 7.95 -47.90
N GLU A 150 3.25 8.21 -48.14
CA GLU A 150 2.64 9.54 -48.03
C GLU A 150 2.04 9.77 -46.64
N LEU A 151 2.25 10.96 -46.07
CA LEU A 151 1.66 11.34 -44.79
C LEU A 151 0.16 11.63 -44.97
N ILE A 152 -0.68 10.84 -44.32
CA ILE A 152 -2.14 10.97 -44.39
C ILE A 152 -2.68 11.84 -43.26
N LYS A 153 -2.20 11.61 -42.02
CA LYS A 153 -2.73 12.31 -40.85
C LYS A 153 -1.76 12.33 -39.67
N THR A 154 -1.87 13.37 -38.86
CA THR A 154 -1.12 13.56 -37.61
C THR A 154 -2.08 13.54 -36.43
N PHE A 155 -1.68 12.91 -35.32
CA PHE A 155 -2.46 12.76 -34.10
C PHE A 155 -1.66 13.23 -32.90
N LYS A 156 -2.32 13.76 -31.86
CA LYS A 156 -1.67 14.22 -30.64
C LYS A 156 -1.23 13.07 -29.73
N SER A 157 -1.73 11.85 -29.97
CA SER A 157 -1.38 10.67 -29.19
C SER A 157 -1.67 9.37 -29.93
N SER A 158 -1.06 8.27 -29.48
CA SER A 158 -1.39 6.91 -29.94
C SER A 158 -2.84 6.51 -29.68
N ARG A 159 -3.46 7.05 -28.62
CA ARG A 159 -4.88 6.80 -28.32
C ARG A 159 -5.80 7.42 -29.36
N GLU A 160 -5.52 8.65 -29.75
CA GLU A 160 -6.27 9.35 -30.79
C GLU A 160 -6.13 8.64 -32.15
N ALA A 161 -4.90 8.26 -32.51
CA ALA A 161 -4.63 7.48 -33.71
C ALA A 161 -5.38 6.13 -33.70
N GLY A 162 -5.36 5.42 -32.57
CA GLY A 162 -6.07 4.15 -32.39
C GLY A 162 -7.58 4.27 -32.52
N LYS A 163 -8.18 5.32 -31.97
CA LYS A 163 -9.62 5.58 -32.10
C LYS A 163 -10.00 5.87 -33.54
N TYR A 164 -9.27 6.79 -34.19
CA TYR A 164 -9.48 7.13 -35.60
C TYR A 164 -9.36 5.91 -36.52
N ALA A 165 -8.35 5.07 -36.32
CA ALA A 165 -8.11 3.90 -37.16
C ALA A 165 -9.27 2.88 -37.10
N VAL A 166 -9.85 2.68 -35.91
CA VAL A 166 -11.00 1.78 -35.74
C VAL A 166 -12.27 2.39 -36.34
N GLU A 167 -12.54 3.67 -36.06
CA GLU A 167 -13.74 4.37 -36.54
C GLU A 167 -13.78 4.49 -38.07
N ASN A 168 -12.62 4.57 -38.72
CA ASN A 168 -12.51 4.68 -40.18
C ASN A 168 -12.24 3.34 -40.88
N GLY A 169 -12.37 2.20 -40.18
CA GLY A 169 -12.19 0.88 -40.81
C GLY A 169 -10.77 0.61 -41.34
N ILE A 170 -9.76 1.29 -40.78
CA ILE A 170 -8.36 1.21 -41.22
C ILE A 170 -7.70 -0.03 -40.62
N CYS A 171 -7.64 -0.11 -39.29
CA CYS A 171 -7.08 -1.24 -38.57
C CYS A 171 -7.53 -1.25 -37.10
N SER A 172 -7.29 -2.36 -36.40
CA SER A 172 -7.56 -2.47 -34.97
C SER A 172 -6.63 -1.60 -34.12
N TYR A 173 -7.06 -1.25 -32.91
CA TYR A 173 -6.23 -0.54 -31.94
C TYR A 173 -4.90 -1.25 -31.65
N GLY A 174 -4.90 -2.59 -31.61
CA GLY A 174 -3.68 -3.38 -31.40
C GLY A 174 -2.68 -3.26 -32.56
N TRP A 175 -3.17 -3.11 -33.79
CA TRP A 175 -2.34 -2.91 -34.97
C TRP A 175 -1.63 -1.55 -34.97
N VAL A 176 -2.29 -0.49 -34.48
CA VAL A 176 -1.66 0.82 -34.27
C VAL A 176 -0.49 0.71 -33.29
N GLY A 177 -0.70 0.06 -32.14
CA GLY A 177 0.36 -0.16 -31.14
C GLY A 177 1.52 -1.00 -31.66
N ARG A 178 1.24 -2.04 -32.45
CA ARG A 178 2.26 -2.86 -33.10
C ARG A 178 3.08 -2.04 -34.10
N SER A 179 2.41 -1.32 -35.01
CA SER A 179 3.07 -0.47 -36.00
C SER A 179 3.99 0.58 -35.36
N LEU A 180 3.53 1.22 -34.29
CA LEU A 180 4.35 2.16 -33.51
C LEU A 180 5.57 1.53 -32.82
N SER A 181 5.50 0.24 -32.48
CA SER A 181 6.57 -0.47 -31.76
C SER A 181 7.58 -1.13 -32.70
N THR A 182 7.11 -1.65 -33.84
CA THR A 182 7.92 -2.46 -34.76
C THR A 182 8.24 -1.73 -36.07
N GLY A 183 7.54 -0.64 -36.38
CA GLY A 183 7.61 0.06 -37.66
C GLY A 183 6.90 -0.67 -38.81
N GLU A 184 6.30 -1.84 -38.56
CA GLU A 184 5.58 -2.61 -39.57
C GLU A 184 4.31 -1.89 -40.04
N ALA A 185 3.99 -2.00 -41.33
CA ALA A 185 2.69 -1.59 -41.85
C ALA A 185 1.59 -2.57 -41.40
N THR A 186 0.38 -2.06 -41.20
CA THR A 186 -0.79 -2.85 -40.83
C THR A 186 -1.13 -3.86 -41.91
N LYS A 187 -1.51 -5.08 -41.54
CA LYS A 187 -1.94 -6.11 -42.51
C LYS A 187 -3.47 -6.12 -42.65
N PRO A 188 -4.00 -6.40 -43.85
CA PRO A 188 -5.41 -6.69 -44.05
C PRO A 188 -5.90 -7.82 -43.13
N THR A 189 -7.09 -7.68 -42.58
CA THR A 189 -7.78 -8.71 -41.80
C THR A 189 -9.25 -8.77 -42.21
N ARG A 190 -9.98 -9.80 -41.77
CA ARG A 190 -11.42 -9.95 -42.03
C ARG A 190 -12.24 -8.70 -41.69
N ASN A 191 -11.89 -8.00 -40.60
CA ASN A 191 -12.60 -6.81 -40.13
C ASN A 191 -12.02 -5.49 -40.66
N PHE A 192 -10.84 -5.53 -41.28
CA PHE A 192 -10.10 -4.36 -41.77
C PHE A 192 -9.38 -4.73 -43.08
N PRO A 193 -10.07 -4.68 -44.24
CA PRO A 193 -9.58 -5.29 -45.47
C PRO A 193 -8.50 -4.47 -46.21
N VAL A 194 -8.32 -3.19 -45.88
CA VAL A 194 -7.42 -2.30 -46.63
C VAL A 194 -5.96 -2.52 -46.27
N GLY A 195 -5.61 -2.51 -44.97
CA GLY A 195 -4.22 -2.61 -44.52
C GLY A 195 -3.28 -1.54 -45.15
N GLY A 196 -1.98 -1.74 -45.05
CA GLY A 196 -0.95 -0.88 -45.68
C GLY A 196 -0.61 0.42 -44.95
N TYR A 197 -1.23 0.72 -43.80
CA TYR A 197 -0.96 1.93 -43.04
C TYR A 197 0.23 1.74 -42.09
N ARG A 198 1.06 2.76 -41.92
CA ARG A 198 2.19 2.74 -40.97
C ARG A 198 2.07 3.90 -40.00
N PHE A 199 2.17 3.61 -38.70
CA PHE A 199 2.13 4.60 -37.63
C PHE A 199 3.52 4.77 -37.05
N VAL A 200 3.98 6.01 -36.93
CA VAL A 200 5.32 6.34 -36.42
C VAL A 200 5.22 7.50 -35.43
N TYR A 201 6.02 7.50 -34.38
CA TYR A 201 6.16 8.68 -33.53
C TYR A 201 7.02 9.74 -34.22
N GLU A 202 6.63 11.01 -34.12
CA GLU A 202 7.37 12.13 -34.71
C GLU A 202 8.84 12.16 -34.29
N ASP A 203 9.13 11.89 -33.00
CA ASP A 203 10.50 11.84 -32.48
C ASP A 203 11.38 10.72 -33.06
N ASP A 204 10.77 9.64 -33.59
CA ASP A 204 11.53 8.52 -34.17
C ASP A 204 12.12 8.87 -35.55
N LYS A 205 11.81 10.07 -36.10
CA LYS A 205 12.51 10.65 -37.25
C LYS A 205 13.83 11.34 -36.91
N ILE A 206 14.18 11.53 -35.63
CA ILE A 206 15.49 12.08 -35.25
C ILE A 206 16.49 10.92 -35.08
N LYS A 207 16.90 10.37 -36.21
CA LYS A 207 18.21 9.75 -36.38
C LYS A 207 18.81 10.35 -37.65
N LEU A 208 19.52 11.47 -37.48
CA LEU A 208 20.57 11.88 -38.41
C LEU A 208 21.78 10.96 -38.18
#